data_AF-A0A8T4DR33-F1
#
_entry.id   AF-A0A8T4DR33-F1
#
_cell.length_a   1.000
_cell.length_b   1.000
_cell.length_c   1.000
_cell.angle_alpha   90.00
_cell.angle_beta   90.00
_cell.angle_gamma   90.00
#
_symmetry.space_group_name_H-M   'P 1'
#
loop_
_entity.id
_entity.type
_entity.pdbx_description
1 polymer ?
#
loop_
_entity_poly.entity_id
_entity_poly.type
_entity_poly.pdbx_seq_one_letter_code
_entity_poly.pdbx_strand_id
1 'polypeptide(L)'
;ADGARSQIRDLLKFPKPKETLQGIGADLSDALLDPHVVHIFVGQKIAPGFFAWVIPTNSHGTTARIGLCIGSHSRHSLQQYFTTLLQKPVIQHATIIKRYGGTIPLGVLKKTTDDRIMLVGDAAAQVKPTSGGGLYTGLVCAHHCINIAENAFQANHFDEPFLRSYHKKWTEEIGRELSFGMRFRRIFTRLTDDQINKYLKKLNNTKAIDIINLYGDIDYPSKLLFPLVKTIPSLVSLAPVLMKRMKK
;
A
#
# COMPACT_ATOMS: atom_id res chain seq x y z
N ALA A 1 18.22 4.44 -6.14
CA ALA A 1 16.95 4.71 -5.42
C ALA A 1 16.38 6.05 -5.90
N ASP A 2 15.69 6.07 -7.05
CA ASP A 2 15.23 7.28 -7.75
C ASP A 2 13.70 7.44 -7.75
N GLY A 3 13.03 6.84 -6.75
CA GLY A 3 11.61 6.99 -6.49
C GLY A 3 10.68 6.27 -7.49
N ALA A 4 9.38 6.54 -7.38
CA ALA A 4 8.33 5.83 -8.12
C ALA A 4 8.45 5.94 -9.66
N ARG A 5 8.84 7.12 -10.16
CA ARG A 5 9.03 7.35 -11.60
C ARG A 5 10.16 6.48 -12.16
N SER A 6 11.20 6.27 -11.37
CA SER A 6 12.42 5.53 -11.67
C SER A 6 12.90 5.61 -13.13
N GLN A 7 13.62 6.69 -13.44
CA GLN A 7 14.24 6.87 -14.75
C GLN A 7 15.29 5.79 -15.01
N ILE A 8 15.99 5.33 -13.97
CA ILE A 8 17.01 4.28 -14.06
C ILE A 8 16.40 2.94 -14.45
N ARG A 9 15.28 2.56 -13.83
CA ARG A 9 14.54 1.34 -14.23
C ARG A 9 14.16 1.36 -15.70
N ASP A 10 13.74 2.53 -16.18
CA ASP A 10 13.26 2.71 -17.54
C ASP A 10 14.40 2.69 -18.56
N LEU A 11 15.48 3.41 -18.28
CA LEU A 11 16.70 3.46 -19.10
C LEU A 11 17.33 2.08 -19.28
N LEU A 12 17.38 1.31 -18.20
CA LEU A 12 18.00 -0.02 -18.17
C LEU A 12 17.02 -1.16 -18.45
N LYS A 13 15.79 -0.84 -18.86
CA LYS A 13 14.75 -1.80 -19.28
C LYS A 13 14.45 -2.88 -18.22
N PHE A 14 14.52 -2.52 -16.94
CA PHE A 14 14.05 -3.39 -15.87
C PHE A 14 12.54 -3.63 -15.97
N PRO A 15 12.03 -4.74 -15.39
CA PRO A 15 10.59 -5.00 -15.34
C PRO A 15 9.83 -3.82 -14.72
N LYS A 16 8.65 -3.53 -15.27
CA LYS A 16 7.76 -2.49 -14.76
C LYS A 16 6.88 -3.01 -13.60
N PRO A 17 6.43 -2.13 -12.69
CA PRO A 17 5.39 -2.46 -11.73
C PRO A 17 4.13 -2.99 -12.45
N LYS A 18 3.37 -3.85 -11.80
CA LYS A 18 2.12 -4.40 -12.37
C LYS A 18 1.01 -3.38 -12.41
N GLU A 19 1.04 -2.43 -11.48
CA GLU A 19 0.07 -1.35 -11.35
C GLU A 19 0.75 -0.11 -10.79
N THR A 20 0.23 1.06 -11.11
CA THR A 20 0.67 2.32 -10.51
C THR A 20 -0.55 3.10 -10.08
N LEU A 21 -0.66 3.39 -8.78
CA LEU A 21 -1.74 4.22 -8.25
C LEU A 21 -1.39 5.69 -8.40
N GLN A 22 -2.41 6.52 -8.49
CA GLN A 22 -2.27 7.97 -8.45
C GLN A 22 -2.80 8.47 -7.11
N GLY A 23 -2.01 9.31 -6.44
CA GLY A 23 -2.32 9.82 -5.12
C GLY A 23 -2.30 11.34 -5.07
N ILE A 24 -3.23 11.91 -4.31
CA ILE A 24 -3.27 13.33 -3.95
C ILE A 24 -3.49 13.42 -2.43
N GLY A 25 -2.82 14.38 -1.80
CA GLY A 25 -2.99 14.64 -0.38
C GLY A 25 -2.78 16.10 -0.03
N ALA A 26 -3.07 16.44 1.21
CA ALA A 26 -2.81 17.74 1.78
C ALA A 26 -2.48 17.66 3.27
N ASP A 27 -1.73 18.65 3.75
CA ASP A 27 -1.67 18.96 5.18
C ASP A 27 -2.75 20.00 5.49
N LEU A 28 -3.39 19.81 6.64
CA LEU A 28 -4.52 20.59 7.14
C LEU A 28 -4.18 21.27 8.47
N SER A 29 -4.69 22.48 8.68
CA SER A 29 -4.81 23.15 9.99
C SER A 29 -6.27 23.27 10.41
N ASP A 30 -6.50 23.74 11.63
CA ASP A 30 -7.84 24.05 12.18
C ASP A 30 -8.80 22.85 12.15
N ALA A 31 -8.22 21.65 12.16
CA ALA A 31 -8.98 20.42 12.22
C ALA A 31 -9.56 20.23 13.64
N LEU A 32 -10.67 19.49 13.73
CA LEU A 32 -11.30 19.13 14.99
C LEU A 32 -11.39 17.60 15.05
N LEU A 33 -10.24 16.95 15.22
CA LEU A 33 -10.11 15.50 15.21
C LEU A 33 -9.79 14.95 16.60
N ASP A 34 -10.19 13.71 16.85
CA ASP A 34 -9.59 12.92 17.93
C ASP A 34 -8.17 12.52 17.51
N PRO A 35 -7.11 12.93 18.25
CA PRO A 35 -5.72 12.63 17.91
C PRO A 35 -5.39 11.13 17.93
N HIS A 36 -6.24 10.29 18.52
CA HIS A 36 -6.05 8.85 18.61
C HIS A 36 -6.79 8.06 17.52
N VAL A 37 -7.52 8.74 16.62
CA VAL A 37 -8.34 8.10 15.59
C VAL A 37 -7.84 8.44 14.19
N VAL A 38 -7.60 7.39 13.40
CA VAL A 38 -7.36 7.50 11.96
C VAL A 38 -8.66 7.20 11.22
N HIS A 39 -9.10 8.12 10.36
CA HIS A 39 -10.26 7.89 9.50
C HIS A 39 -9.82 7.29 8.18
N ILE A 40 -10.39 6.16 7.81
CA ILE A 40 -10.19 5.51 6.51
C ILE A 40 -11.53 5.48 5.77
N PHE A 41 -11.53 5.92 4.50
CA PHE A 41 -12.70 5.89 3.63
C PHE A 41 -12.44 4.94 2.46
N VAL A 42 -13.37 4.01 2.25
CA VAL A 42 -13.34 3.05 1.15
C VAL A 42 -14.60 3.21 0.30
N GLY A 43 -14.51 2.78 -0.96
CA GLY A 43 -15.65 2.75 -1.88
C GLY A 43 -15.41 3.51 -3.17
N GLN A 44 -16.15 3.11 -4.19
CA GLN A 44 -15.98 3.55 -5.58
C GLN A 44 -16.31 5.03 -5.78
N LYS A 45 -17.09 5.61 -4.86
CA LYS A 45 -17.45 7.05 -4.85
C LYS A 45 -16.38 7.95 -4.23
N ILE A 46 -15.42 7.42 -3.48
CA ILE A 46 -14.42 8.22 -2.76
C ILE A 46 -13.00 7.93 -3.26
N ALA A 47 -12.61 6.67 -3.30
CA ALA A 47 -11.25 6.25 -3.65
C ALA A 47 -11.29 4.91 -4.39
N PRO A 48 -11.79 4.89 -5.65
CA PRO A 48 -12.00 3.65 -6.39
C PRO A 48 -10.71 2.84 -6.51
N GLY A 49 -10.80 1.56 -6.16
CA GLY A 49 -9.68 0.62 -6.20
C GLY A 49 -8.62 0.82 -5.11
N PHE A 50 -8.84 1.70 -4.13
CA PHE A 50 -7.99 1.85 -2.94
C PHE A 50 -8.76 2.46 -1.76
N PHE A 51 -8.21 3.46 -1.08
CA PHE A 51 -8.84 4.17 0.03
C PHE A 51 -8.35 5.62 0.14
N ALA A 52 -9.11 6.41 0.88
CA ALA A 52 -8.74 7.74 1.36
C ALA A 52 -8.52 7.71 2.87
N TRP A 53 -7.78 8.68 3.39
CA TRP A 53 -7.45 8.78 4.81
C TRP A 53 -7.50 10.22 5.32
N VAL A 54 -7.74 10.36 6.63
CA VAL A 54 -7.45 11.55 7.43
C VAL A 54 -6.71 11.08 8.68
N ILE A 55 -5.49 11.56 8.87
CA ILE A 55 -4.59 11.15 9.96
C ILE A 55 -4.22 12.41 10.76
N PRO A 56 -4.59 12.53 12.04
CA PRO A 56 -4.10 13.61 12.91
C PRO A 56 -2.58 13.60 12.99
N THR A 57 -1.95 14.78 12.98
CA THR A 57 -0.48 14.93 13.00
C THR A 57 0.06 15.58 14.27
N ASN A 58 -0.82 15.96 15.21
CA ASN A 58 -0.43 16.45 16.53
C ASN A 58 -1.36 15.91 17.62
N SER A 59 -0.90 16.02 18.87
CA SER A 59 -1.63 15.59 20.08
C SER A 59 -2.89 16.40 20.35
N HIS A 60 -3.08 17.55 19.70
CA HIS A 60 -4.25 18.41 19.88
C HIS A 60 -5.36 18.14 18.85
N GLY A 61 -5.11 17.29 17.85
CA GLY A 61 -6.08 17.02 16.77
C GLY A 61 -6.34 18.22 15.84
N THR A 62 -5.53 19.28 15.92
CA THR A 62 -5.70 20.53 15.16
C THR A 62 -4.98 20.54 13.82
N THR A 63 -4.04 19.61 13.62
CA THR A 63 -3.38 19.40 12.33
C THR A 63 -3.60 17.98 11.87
N ALA A 64 -3.70 17.80 10.55
CA ALA A 64 -3.93 16.48 9.98
C ALA A 64 -3.33 16.36 8.58
N ARG A 65 -3.06 15.13 8.16
CA ARG A 65 -2.81 14.77 6.77
C ARG A 65 -4.00 14.06 6.18
N ILE A 66 -4.51 14.61 5.09
CA ILE A 66 -5.58 14.03 4.30
C ILE A 66 -5.03 13.54 2.96
N GLY A 67 -5.59 12.47 2.42
CA GLY A 67 -5.31 12.10 1.04
C GLY A 67 -6.13 10.93 0.56
N LEU A 68 -5.98 10.63 -0.72
CA LEU A 68 -6.53 9.44 -1.34
C LEU A 68 -5.63 8.98 -2.47
N CYS A 69 -5.67 7.67 -2.73
CA CYS A 69 -5.19 7.15 -4.01
C CYS A 69 -6.33 6.46 -4.76
N ILE A 70 -6.20 6.43 -6.08
CA ILE A 70 -7.12 5.72 -6.96
C ILE A 70 -6.36 4.71 -7.81
N GLY A 71 -7.04 3.61 -8.14
CA GLY A 71 -6.58 2.64 -9.13
C GLY A 71 -6.72 3.20 -10.55
N SER A 72 -6.16 2.46 -11.52
CA SER A 72 -6.09 2.86 -12.94
C SER A 72 -7.42 2.97 -13.67
N HIS A 73 -8.52 2.45 -13.11
CA HIS A 73 -9.84 2.40 -13.75
C HIS A 73 -10.86 3.33 -13.07
N SER A 74 -10.45 4.57 -12.78
CA SER A 74 -11.34 5.57 -12.16
C SER A 74 -12.27 6.21 -13.19
N ARG A 75 -13.49 6.57 -12.75
CA ARG A 75 -14.48 7.26 -13.61
C ARG A 75 -14.30 8.77 -13.65
N HIS A 76 -13.68 9.31 -12.60
CA HIS A 76 -13.46 10.74 -12.39
C HIS A 76 -11.96 11.00 -12.21
N SER A 77 -11.59 12.27 -12.35
CA SER A 77 -10.22 12.69 -12.10
C SER A 77 -9.87 12.58 -10.62
N LEU A 78 -8.58 12.44 -10.33
CA LEU A 78 -8.04 12.44 -8.97
C LEU A 78 -8.49 13.68 -8.17
N GLN A 79 -8.53 14.85 -8.82
CA GLN A 79 -8.97 16.10 -8.22
C GLN A 79 -10.46 16.08 -7.86
N GLN A 80 -11.32 15.48 -8.69
CA GLN A 80 -12.75 15.37 -8.38
C GLN A 80 -13.00 14.54 -7.13
N TYR A 81 -12.34 13.38 -7.02
CA TYR A 81 -12.41 12.56 -5.80
C TYR A 81 -11.89 13.30 -4.58
N PHE A 82 -10.83 14.09 -4.73
CA PHE A 82 -10.27 14.87 -3.62
C PHE A 82 -11.23 15.96 -3.16
N THR A 83 -11.88 16.66 -4.09
CA THR A 83 -12.95 17.62 -3.75
C THR A 83 -14.10 16.93 -3.02
N THR A 84 -14.53 15.73 -3.44
CA THR A 84 -15.55 14.96 -2.71
C THR A 84 -15.08 14.55 -1.32
N LEU A 85 -13.80 14.17 -1.16
CA LEU A 85 -13.25 13.85 0.14
C LEU A 85 -13.27 15.06 1.07
N LEU A 86 -12.89 16.25 0.58
CA LEU A 86 -12.90 17.52 1.32
C LEU A 86 -14.28 17.94 1.85
N GLN A 87 -15.36 17.41 1.29
CA GLN A 87 -16.73 17.66 1.75
C GLN A 87 -17.14 16.76 2.93
N LYS A 88 -16.26 15.89 3.44
CA LYS A 88 -16.61 15.03 4.58
C LYS A 88 -16.72 15.83 5.88
N PRO A 89 -17.74 15.54 6.73
CA PRO A 89 -17.98 16.30 7.96
C PRO A 89 -16.75 16.40 8.87
N VAL A 90 -15.94 15.33 8.92
CA VAL A 90 -14.74 15.24 9.76
C VAL A 90 -13.66 16.29 9.46
N ILE A 91 -13.73 16.96 8.32
CA ILE A 91 -12.76 17.98 7.89
C ILE A 91 -13.44 19.28 7.43
N GLN A 92 -14.72 19.45 7.73
CA GLN A 92 -15.50 20.62 7.26
C GLN A 92 -14.93 21.96 7.76
N HIS A 93 -14.21 21.96 8.88
CA HIS A 93 -13.61 23.15 9.50
C HIS A 93 -12.13 23.34 9.16
N ALA A 94 -11.52 22.39 8.46
CA ALA A 94 -10.08 22.38 8.28
C ALA A 94 -9.63 23.23 7.08
N THR A 95 -8.48 23.90 7.24
CA THR A 95 -7.86 24.72 6.19
C THR A 95 -6.74 23.94 5.50
N ILE A 96 -6.68 23.96 4.18
CA ILE A 96 -5.58 23.34 3.42
C ILE A 96 -4.34 24.23 3.48
N ILE A 97 -3.25 23.71 4.03
CA ILE A 97 -1.96 24.40 4.11
C ILE A 97 -1.12 24.12 2.87
N LYS A 98 -1.05 22.85 2.47
CA LYS A 98 -0.15 22.37 1.42
C LYS A 98 -0.72 21.15 0.73
N ARG A 99 -0.54 21.05 -0.58
CA ARG A 99 -0.95 19.87 -1.37
C ARG A 99 0.25 19.08 -1.86
N TYR A 100 0.03 17.78 -2.02
CA TYR A 100 0.98 16.79 -2.48
C TYR A 100 0.36 15.94 -3.57
N GLY A 101 1.18 15.46 -4.49
CA GLY A 101 0.80 14.49 -5.51
C GLY A 101 1.90 13.46 -5.68
N GLY A 102 1.53 12.24 -6.02
CA GLY A 102 2.49 11.16 -6.19
C GLY A 102 1.91 9.94 -6.87
N THR A 103 2.77 8.96 -7.11
CA THR A 103 2.37 7.67 -7.65
C THR A 103 2.91 6.55 -6.78
N ILE A 104 2.18 5.44 -6.73
CA ILE A 104 2.55 4.28 -5.90
C ILE A 104 2.75 3.08 -6.82
N PRO A 105 4.00 2.63 -7.06
CA PRO A 105 4.29 1.48 -7.92
C PRO A 105 4.04 0.18 -7.15
N LEU A 106 3.11 -0.64 -7.65
CA LEU A 106 2.71 -1.88 -7.01
C LEU A 106 3.09 -3.11 -7.83
N GLY A 107 3.61 -4.11 -7.14
CA GLY A 107 3.87 -5.43 -7.67
C GLY A 107 5.34 -5.82 -7.62
N VAL A 108 5.58 -7.04 -7.15
CA VAL A 108 6.91 -7.63 -7.05
C VAL A 108 7.54 -7.73 -8.45
N LEU A 109 8.64 -7.00 -8.67
CA LEU A 109 9.41 -7.07 -9.89
C LEU A 109 10.15 -8.41 -9.98
N LYS A 110 10.35 -8.91 -11.21
CA LYS A 110 11.05 -10.18 -11.46
C LYS A 110 12.58 -10.07 -11.42
N LYS A 111 13.12 -8.85 -11.52
CA LYS A 111 14.56 -8.52 -11.52
C LYS A 111 14.71 -7.13 -10.91
N THR A 112 15.65 -6.95 -9.98
CA THR A 112 15.96 -5.64 -9.34
C THR A 112 17.47 -5.35 -9.29
N THR A 113 18.28 -6.14 -9.97
CA THR A 113 19.75 -6.09 -9.97
C THR A 113 20.25 -6.18 -11.40
N ASP A 114 21.31 -5.48 -11.78
CA ASP A 114 22.10 -5.70 -13.00
C ASP A 114 23.57 -5.50 -12.69
N ASP A 115 24.45 -5.62 -13.68
CA ASP A 115 25.86 -5.24 -13.55
C ASP A 115 25.98 -3.85 -12.92
N ARG A 116 26.61 -3.78 -11.74
CA ARG A 116 26.84 -2.56 -10.95
C ARG A 116 25.55 -1.81 -10.53
N ILE A 117 24.39 -2.45 -10.59
CA ILE A 117 23.09 -1.80 -10.37
C ILE A 117 22.23 -2.59 -9.38
N MET A 118 21.66 -1.89 -8.40
CA MET A 118 20.60 -2.40 -7.52
C MET A 118 19.48 -1.37 -7.37
N LEU A 119 18.24 -1.75 -7.70
CA LEU A 119 17.06 -0.92 -7.50
C LEU A 119 16.50 -1.14 -6.10
N VAL A 120 16.16 -0.05 -5.41
CA VAL A 120 15.65 -0.07 -4.01
C VAL A 120 14.47 0.87 -3.86
N GLY A 121 13.54 0.52 -2.96
CA GLY A 121 12.36 1.31 -2.62
C GLY A 121 11.33 1.32 -3.74
N ASP A 122 10.68 2.46 -3.95
CA ASP A 122 9.68 2.65 -5.00
C ASP A 122 10.23 2.36 -6.41
N ALA A 123 11.53 2.59 -6.64
CA ALA A 123 12.17 2.25 -7.91
C ALA A 123 12.05 0.75 -8.25
N ALA A 124 12.13 -0.09 -7.21
CA ALA A 124 11.98 -1.54 -7.26
C ALA A 124 10.55 -2.02 -6.96
N ALA A 125 9.57 -1.11 -6.86
CA ALA A 125 8.20 -1.42 -6.44
C ALA A 125 8.09 -2.20 -5.13
N GLN A 126 9.01 -1.94 -4.19
CA GLN A 126 9.05 -2.53 -2.85
C GLN A 126 8.05 -1.83 -1.93
N VAL A 127 6.76 -1.89 -2.28
CA VAL A 127 5.66 -1.18 -1.63
C VAL A 127 4.54 -2.15 -1.30
N LYS A 128 3.97 -2.05 -0.09
CA LYS A 128 2.87 -2.89 0.38
C LYS A 128 1.60 -2.63 -0.45
N PRO A 129 1.06 -3.60 -1.22
CA PRO A 129 -0.10 -3.35 -2.08
C PRO A 129 -1.42 -3.13 -1.34
N THR A 130 -1.50 -3.52 -0.06
CA THR A 130 -2.68 -3.36 0.79
C THR A 130 -2.83 -1.95 1.32
N SER A 131 -1.73 -1.30 1.69
CA SER A 131 -1.71 0.02 2.34
C SER A 131 -1.02 1.11 1.52
N GLY A 132 -0.26 0.76 0.49
CA GLY A 132 0.56 1.70 -0.29
C GLY A 132 1.79 2.20 0.47
N GLY A 133 2.02 1.71 1.69
CA GLY A 133 3.19 2.07 2.49
C GLY A 133 4.46 1.42 1.96
N GLY A 134 5.48 2.25 1.68
CA GLY A 134 6.79 1.82 1.19
C GLY A 134 7.95 2.06 2.16
N LEU A 135 7.74 2.78 3.27
CA LEU A 135 8.83 3.15 4.19
C LEU A 135 9.49 1.93 4.83
N TYR A 136 8.70 1.09 5.52
CA TYR A 136 9.21 -0.11 6.18
C TYR A 136 9.88 -1.07 5.18
N THR A 137 9.17 -1.42 4.11
CA THR A 137 9.67 -2.34 3.08
C THR A 137 10.89 -1.79 2.35
N GLY A 138 10.92 -0.48 2.11
CA GLY A 138 12.07 0.23 1.54
C GLY A 138 13.30 0.18 2.44
N LEU A 139 13.13 0.37 3.76
CA LEU A 139 14.21 0.26 4.74
C LEU A 139 14.75 -1.18 4.88
N VAL A 140 13.86 -2.18 4.93
CA VAL A 140 14.23 -3.61 4.90
C VAL A 140 15.08 -3.91 3.65
N CYS A 141 14.62 -3.44 2.49
CA CYS A 141 15.34 -3.66 1.23
C CYS A 141 16.63 -2.83 1.15
N ALA A 142 16.69 -1.65 1.75
CA ALA A 142 17.92 -0.86 1.83
C ALA A 142 18.97 -1.59 2.67
N HIS A 143 18.57 -2.20 3.78
CA HIS A 143 19.48 -2.99 4.62
C HIS A 143 20.12 -4.15 3.82
N HIS A 144 19.34 -4.94 3.10
CA HIS A 144 19.88 -5.98 2.21
C HIS A 144 20.78 -5.41 1.12
N CYS A 145 20.41 -4.27 0.53
CA CYS A 145 21.21 -3.62 -0.50
C CYS A 145 22.58 -3.19 0.02
N ILE A 146 22.66 -2.63 1.24
CA ILE A 146 23.91 -2.22 1.89
C ILE A 146 24.81 -3.44 2.11
N ASN A 147 24.28 -4.49 2.73
CA ASN A 147 25.05 -5.71 3.01
C ASN A 147 25.64 -6.32 1.72
N ILE A 148 24.87 -6.36 0.63
CA ILE A 148 25.36 -6.88 -0.66
C ILE A 148 26.36 -5.93 -1.32
N ALA A 149 26.17 -4.61 -1.21
CA ALA A 149 27.12 -3.63 -1.71
C ALA A 149 28.48 -3.75 -0.99
N GLU A 150 28.49 -3.86 0.33
CA GLU A 150 29.73 -4.04 1.12
C GLU A 150 30.48 -5.31 0.71
N ASN A 151 29.77 -6.43 0.56
CA ASN A 151 30.35 -7.68 0.08
C ASN A 151 30.92 -7.54 -1.34
N ALA A 152 30.25 -6.80 -2.22
CA ALA A 152 30.70 -6.54 -3.59
C ALA A 152 32.01 -5.74 -3.60
N PHE A 153 32.13 -4.73 -2.74
CA PHE A 153 33.37 -3.95 -2.59
C PHE A 153 34.52 -4.79 -2.01
N GLN A 154 34.26 -5.61 -0.99
CA GLN A 154 35.28 -6.48 -0.39
C GLN A 154 35.79 -7.53 -1.38
N ALA A 155 34.91 -8.11 -2.20
CA ALA A 155 35.25 -9.09 -3.22
C ALA A 155 35.71 -8.48 -4.55
N ASN A 156 35.61 -7.15 -4.70
CA ASN A 156 35.79 -6.43 -5.98
C ASN A 156 34.94 -7.01 -7.14
N HIS A 157 33.77 -7.54 -6.83
CA HIS A 157 32.86 -8.22 -7.76
C HIS A 157 31.52 -7.46 -7.83
N PHE A 158 31.18 -6.92 -9.00
CA PHE A 158 30.01 -6.07 -9.20
C PHE A 158 29.13 -6.54 -10.37
N ASP A 159 29.29 -7.77 -10.83
CA ASP A 159 28.50 -8.36 -11.89
C ASP A 159 27.11 -8.79 -11.40
N GLU A 160 26.16 -8.91 -12.33
CA GLU A 160 24.78 -9.26 -12.02
C GLU A 160 24.65 -10.58 -11.24
N PRO A 161 25.39 -11.66 -11.55
CA PRO A 161 25.32 -12.90 -10.79
C PRO A 161 25.63 -12.71 -9.30
N PHE A 162 26.62 -11.87 -8.96
CA PHE A 162 26.95 -11.54 -7.57
C PHE A 162 25.85 -10.70 -6.93
N LEU A 163 25.44 -9.62 -7.61
CA LEU A 163 24.45 -8.67 -7.08
C LEU A 163 23.04 -9.26 -7.00
N ARG A 164 22.71 -10.30 -7.77
CA ARG A 164 21.42 -11.03 -7.71
C ARG A 164 21.10 -11.57 -6.32
N SER A 165 22.12 -11.79 -5.48
CA SER A 165 21.94 -12.13 -4.06
C SER A 165 21.06 -11.10 -3.33
N TYR A 166 21.15 -9.80 -3.68
CA TYR A 166 20.26 -8.77 -3.16
C TYR A 166 18.80 -9.06 -3.51
N HIS A 167 18.52 -9.32 -4.80
CA HIS A 167 17.16 -9.64 -5.25
C HIS A 167 16.58 -10.82 -4.49
N LYS A 168 17.38 -11.88 -4.30
CA LYS A 168 16.99 -13.08 -3.55
C LYS A 168 16.68 -12.75 -2.09
N LYS A 169 17.56 -12.03 -1.39
CA LYS A 169 17.43 -11.75 0.04
C LYS A 169 16.18 -10.95 0.38
N TRP A 170 15.92 -9.85 -0.34
CA TRP A 170 14.74 -9.04 -0.03
C TRP A 170 13.44 -9.77 -0.42
N THR A 171 13.45 -10.57 -1.49
CA THR A 171 12.27 -11.36 -1.88
C THR A 171 11.97 -12.50 -0.91
N GLU A 172 12.99 -13.11 -0.32
CA GLU A 172 12.85 -14.12 0.75
C GLU A 172 12.14 -13.57 1.99
N GLU A 173 12.50 -12.33 2.38
CA GLU A 173 11.95 -11.69 3.58
C GLU A 173 10.54 -11.15 3.35
N ILE A 174 10.34 -10.26 2.37
CA ILE A 174 9.07 -9.54 2.19
C ILE A 174 8.33 -9.89 0.90
N GLY A 175 8.97 -10.57 -0.06
CA GLY A 175 8.40 -10.84 -1.39
C GLY A 175 7.11 -11.68 -1.35
N ARG A 176 7.00 -12.59 -0.37
CA ARG A 176 5.78 -13.38 -0.13
C ARG A 176 4.62 -12.50 0.35
N GLU A 177 4.89 -11.56 1.25
CA GLU A 177 3.89 -10.62 1.77
C GLU A 177 3.41 -9.66 0.69
N LEU A 178 4.34 -9.09 -0.09
CA LEU A 178 3.98 -8.23 -1.22
C LEU A 178 3.15 -8.98 -2.27
N SER A 179 3.50 -10.24 -2.55
CA SER A 179 2.72 -11.09 -3.46
C SER A 179 1.33 -11.42 -2.92
N PHE A 180 1.21 -11.65 -1.61
CA PHE A 180 -0.08 -11.81 -0.93
C PHE A 180 -0.93 -10.54 -1.07
N GLY A 181 -0.35 -9.37 -0.78
CA GLY A 181 -1.01 -8.08 -0.95
C GLY A 181 -1.50 -7.86 -2.37
N MET A 182 -0.73 -8.23 -3.40
CA MET A 182 -1.17 -8.16 -4.80
C MET A 182 -2.37 -9.07 -5.09
N ARG A 183 -2.43 -10.27 -4.49
CA ARG A 183 -3.60 -11.14 -4.62
C ARG A 183 -4.82 -10.51 -3.96
N PHE A 184 -4.67 -10.06 -2.70
CA PHE A 184 -5.73 -9.37 -1.96
C PHE A 184 -6.27 -8.17 -2.74
N ARG A 185 -5.37 -7.35 -3.28
CA ARG A 185 -5.72 -6.17 -4.09
C ARG A 185 -6.59 -6.53 -5.29
N ARG A 186 -6.27 -7.57 -6.06
CA ARG A 186 -7.09 -8.03 -7.21
C ARG A 186 -8.52 -8.42 -6.82
N ILE A 187 -8.71 -8.89 -5.59
CA ILE A 187 -10.02 -9.22 -5.04
C ILE A 187 -10.73 -7.94 -4.63
N PHE A 188 -10.06 -7.10 -3.84
CA PHE A 188 -10.58 -5.84 -3.32
C PHE A 188 -11.10 -4.93 -4.44
N THR A 189 -10.34 -4.76 -5.53
CA THR A 189 -10.73 -3.91 -6.66
C THR A 189 -11.94 -4.40 -7.44
N ARG A 190 -12.40 -5.64 -7.20
CA ARG A 190 -13.59 -6.23 -7.82
C ARG A 190 -14.84 -6.14 -6.95
N LEU A 191 -14.71 -5.70 -5.69
CA LEU A 191 -15.84 -5.59 -4.76
C LEU A 191 -16.69 -4.35 -5.06
N THR A 192 -18.00 -4.49 -4.93
CA THR A 192 -18.93 -3.35 -4.93
C THR A 192 -19.00 -2.69 -3.56
N ASP A 193 -19.48 -1.45 -3.50
CA ASP A 193 -19.66 -0.72 -2.23
C ASP A 193 -20.56 -1.49 -1.26
N ASP A 194 -21.63 -2.14 -1.74
CA ASP A 194 -22.52 -2.97 -0.91
C ASP A 194 -21.80 -4.18 -0.32
N GLN A 195 -20.90 -4.80 -1.09
CA GLN A 195 -20.09 -5.91 -0.60
C GLN A 195 -19.10 -5.43 0.46
N ILE A 196 -18.39 -4.33 0.20
CA ILE A 196 -17.48 -3.71 1.17
C ILE A 196 -18.23 -3.39 2.47
N ASN A 197 -19.40 -2.75 2.38
CA ASN A 197 -20.25 -2.45 3.53
C ASN A 197 -20.66 -3.71 4.31
N LYS A 198 -21.00 -4.80 3.60
CA LYS A 198 -21.31 -6.09 4.22
C LYS A 198 -20.11 -6.68 4.97
N TYR A 199 -18.90 -6.59 4.43
CA TYR A 199 -17.68 -7.01 5.12
C TYR A 199 -17.41 -6.15 6.35
N LEU A 200 -17.46 -4.82 6.22
CA LEU A 200 -17.24 -3.90 7.33
C LEU A 200 -18.23 -4.12 8.48
N LYS A 201 -19.52 -4.32 8.18
CA LYS A 201 -20.53 -4.66 9.21
C LYS A 201 -20.20 -5.96 9.94
N LYS A 202 -19.67 -6.97 9.25
CA LYS A 202 -19.25 -8.23 9.87
C LYS A 202 -18.00 -8.06 10.73
N LEU A 203 -17.08 -7.19 10.34
CA LEU A 203 -15.87 -6.90 11.10
C LEU A 203 -16.13 -5.94 12.28
N ASN A 204 -17.25 -5.22 12.27
CA ASN A 204 -17.63 -4.31 13.34
C ASN A 204 -18.29 -5.06 14.52
N ASN A 205 -17.54 -5.94 15.17
CA ASN A 205 -17.93 -6.59 16.42
C ASN A 205 -16.70 -6.84 17.29
N THR A 206 -16.91 -6.94 18.61
CA THR A 206 -15.83 -7.05 19.61
C THR A 206 -14.87 -8.20 19.30
N LYS A 207 -15.38 -9.40 18.94
CA LYS A 207 -14.52 -10.56 18.65
C LYS A 207 -13.60 -10.34 17.46
N ALA A 208 -14.08 -9.66 16.40
CA ALA A 208 -13.23 -9.34 15.26
C ALA A 208 -12.17 -8.32 15.65
N ILE A 209 -12.56 -7.28 16.40
CA ILE A 209 -11.68 -6.21 16.85
C ILE A 209 -10.58 -6.77 17.74
N ASP A 210 -10.90 -7.67 18.68
CA ASP A 210 -9.91 -8.31 19.56
C ASP A 210 -8.87 -9.11 18.76
N ILE A 211 -9.31 -9.86 17.75
CA ILE A 211 -8.41 -10.60 16.85
C ILE A 211 -7.55 -9.66 16.01
N ILE A 212 -8.12 -8.55 15.53
CA ILE A 212 -7.37 -7.52 14.81
C ILE A 212 -6.33 -6.88 15.73
N ASN A 213 -6.66 -6.59 16.98
CA ASN A 213 -5.71 -6.02 17.94
C ASN A 213 -4.59 -7.01 18.31
N LEU A 214 -4.89 -8.30 18.39
CA LEU A 214 -3.92 -9.32 18.79
C LEU A 214 -2.99 -9.76 17.63
N TYR A 215 -3.52 -9.87 16.40
CA TYR A 215 -2.78 -10.41 15.25
C TYR A 215 -2.55 -9.40 14.12
N GLY A 216 -3.11 -8.19 14.24
CA GLY A 216 -2.97 -7.14 13.25
C GLY A 216 -1.52 -6.65 13.17
N ASP A 217 -0.96 -6.78 11.98
CA ASP A 217 0.39 -6.33 11.66
C ASP A 217 0.30 -5.58 10.33
N ILE A 218 0.57 -4.28 10.35
CA ILE A 218 0.45 -3.42 9.17
C ILE A 218 1.51 -3.74 8.10
N ASP A 219 2.61 -4.36 8.50
CA ASP A 219 3.70 -4.77 7.62
C ASP A 219 3.51 -6.21 7.14
N TYR A 220 2.89 -7.07 7.96
CA TYR A 220 2.54 -8.45 7.62
C TYR A 220 1.03 -8.79 7.76
N PRO A 221 0.13 -8.15 6.98
CA PRO A 221 -1.31 -8.40 7.05
C PRO A 221 -1.74 -9.85 6.83
N SER A 222 -0.93 -10.66 6.14
CA SER A 222 -1.23 -12.09 5.94
C SER A 222 -1.41 -12.88 7.24
N LYS A 223 -0.75 -12.46 8.33
CA LYS A 223 -0.85 -13.08 9.66
C LYS A 223 -2.27 -13.03 10.23
N LEU A 224 -3.02 -11.96 9.92
CA LEU A 224 -4.38 -11.76 10.41
C LEU A 224 -5.42 -12.66 9.71
N LEU A 225 -5.16 -13.10 8.49
CA LEU A 225 -6.16 -13.76 7.65
C LEU A 225 -6.72 -15.04 8.30
N PHE A 226 -5.84 -15.93 8.77
CA PHE A 226 -6.27 -17.22 9.33
C PHE A 226 -7.00 -17.06 10.68
N PRO A 227 -6.47 -16.30 11.67
CA PRO A 227 -7.19 -16.01 12.91
C PRO A 227 -8.57 -15.38 12.66
N LEU A 228 -8.65 -14.42 11.74
CA LEU A 228 -9.90 -13.72 11.46
C LEU A 228 -10.95 -14.62 10.81
N VAL A 229 -10.55 -15.45 9.85
CA VAL A 229 -11.43 -16.43 9.20
C VAL A 229 -11.90 -17.51 10.17
N LYS A 230 -11.01 -17.98 11.07
CA LYS A 230 -11.37 -18.97 12.09
C LYS A 230 -12.41 -18.41 13.07
N THR A 231 -12.28 -17.16 13.48
CA THR A 231 -13.22 -16.49 14.38
C THR A 231 -14.52 -16.11 13.69
N ILE A 232 -14.47 -15.75 12.40
CA ILE A 232 -15.63 -15.36 11.61
C ILE A 232 -15.71 -16.21 10.32
N PRO A 233 -16.15 -17.48 10.41
CA PRO A 233 -16.22 -18.37 9.24
C PRO A 233 -17.12 -17.82 8.12
N SER A 234 -18.10 -16.98 8.47
CA SER A 234 -18.97 -16.31 7.51
C SER A 234 -18.25 -15.30 6.60
N LEU A 235 -16.98 -14.97 6.85
CA LEU A 235 -16.14 -14.24 5.90
C LEU A 235 -15.78 -15.11 4.68
N VAL A 236 -15.66 -16.43 4.87
CA VAL A 236 -15.39 -17.41 3.79
C VAL A 236 -16.60 -17.57 2.87
N SER A 237 -17.82 -17.50 3.39
CA SER A 237 -19.03 -17.60 2.56
C SER A 237 -19.25 -16.38 1.64
N LEU A 238 -18.47 -15.32 1.85
CA LEU A 238 -18.40 -14.17 0.95
C LEU A 238 -17.24 -14.31 -0.07
N ALA A 239 -16.39 -15.34 0.07
CA ALA A 239 -15.38 -15.73 -0.90
C ALA A 239 -15.87 -16.37 -2.22
N PRO A 240 -17.14 -16.74 -2.48
CA PRO A 240 -17.55 -17.23 -3.80
C PRO A 240 -17.32 -16.22 -4.95
N VAL A 241 -17.16 -14.93 -4.62
CA VAL A 241 -16.73 -13.88 -5.57
C VAL A 241 -15.22 -14.00 -5.91
N LEU A 242 -14.41 -14.57 -5.01
CA LEU A 242 -12.99 -14.85 -5.25
C LEU A 242 -12.77 -16.00 -6.24
N MET A 243 -13.56 -17.08 -6.18
CA MET A 243 -13.29 -18.31 -6.95
C MET A 243 -13.95 -18.36 -8.33
N LYS A 244 -15.15 -17.81 -8.52
CA LYS A 244 -15.86 -17.89 -9.82
C LYS A 244 -15.24 -17.05 -10.95
N ARG A 245 -14.29 -16.14 -10.66
CA ARG A 245 -13.69 -15.21 -11.63
C ARG A 245 -12.16 -15.29 -11.74
N MET A 246 -11.56 -16.39 -11.30
CA MET A 246 -10.15 -16.72 -11.55
C MET A 246 -9.95 -17.61 -12.79
N LYS A 247 -11.05 -18.04 -13.45
CA LYS A 247 -11.06 -18.87 -14.67
C LYS A 247 -11.31 -18.09 -15.97
N LYS A 248 -11.04 -16.78 -16.01
CA LYS A 248 -10.97 -16.00 -17.26
C LYS A 248 -9.72 -15.14 -17.24
#